data_AF-A0A423H9F5-F1
#
_entry.id   AF-A0A423H9F5-F1
#
_cell.length_a   1.000
_cell.length_b   1.000
_cell.length_c   1.000
_cell.angle_alpha   90.00
_cell.angle_beta   90.00
_cell.angle_gamma   90.00
#
_symmetry.space_group_name_H-M   'P 1'
#
loop_
_entity.id
_entity.type
_entity.pdbx_description
1 polymer ?
#
loop_
_entity_poly.entity_id
_entity_poly.type
_entity_poly.pdbx_seq_one_letter_code
_entity_poly.pdbx_strand_id
1 'polypeptide(L)'
;MTSDLSMYLAPARVLQAEEAWLQCVLEILGARREQKPIVDPTPHWLSPDILLSQTCGYPFITSLRGKVRLVGRPSYELTHSSGGDHRSLLLCRADSAVTDLVGFQGSHGLINARDSNSGMNLLRHTLAGINKLERADA
;
A
#
# COMPACT_ATOMS: atom_id res chain seq x y z
N MET A 1 -12.09 -2.27 -21.73
CA MET A 1 -11.79 -2.78 -20.37
C MET A 1 -11.01 -1.72 -19.61
N THR A 2 -11.16 -1.68 -18.28
CA THR A 2 -10.46 -0.72 -17.42
C THR A 2 -9.18 -1.31 -16.87
N SER A 3 -8.11 -0.51 -16.79
CA SER A 3 -6.89 -0.90 -16.11
C SER A 3 -6.21 0.26 -15.42
N ASP A 4 -5.82 0.04 -14.16
CA ASP A 4 -5.19 1.05 -13.33
C ASP A 4 -4.27 0.43 -12.25
N LEU A 5 -3.03 0.93 -12.22
CA LEU A 5 -2.04 0.55 -11.22
C LEU A 5 -1.73 1.70 -10.25
N SER A 6 -2.45 2.83 -10.37
CA SER A 6 -2.17 4.08 -9.66
C SER A 6 -2.69 4.05 -8.21
N MET A 7 -2.25 3.07 -7.44
CA MET A 7 -2.63 2.97 -6.03
C MET A 7 -1.85 3.93 -5.13
N TYR A 8 -0.56 4.10 -5.41
CA TYR A 8 0.34 4.88 -4.57
C TYR A 8 1.00 5.99 -5.37
N LEU A 9 1.28 7.11 -4.70
CA LEU A 9 2.22 8.07 -5.22
C LEU A 9 3.59 7.37 -5.31
N ALA A 10 4.12 7.23 -6.53
CA ALA A 10 5.35 6.51 -6.78
C ALA A 10 6.39 7.41 -7.47
N PRO A 11 7.69 7.14 -7.29
CA PRO A 11 8.74 7.82 -8.06
C PRO A 11 8.54 7.63 -9.58
N ALA A 12 8.96 8.60 -10.38
CA ALA A 12 8.79 8.56 -11.84
C ALA A 12 9.25 7.26 -12.50
N ARG A 13 10.36 6.67 -12.02
CA ARG A 13 10.87 5.39 -12.53
C ARG A 13 9.90 4.21 -12.33
N VAL A 14 9.12 4.22 -11.25
CA VAL A 14 8.14 3.18 -10.94
C VAL A 14 6.94 3.34 -11.87
N LEU A 15 6.43 4.58 -12.00
CA LEU A 15 5.32 4.89 -12.90
C LEU A 15 5.64 4.52 -14.37
N GLN A 16 6.87 4.80 -14.82
CA GLN A 16 7.34 4.43 -16.16
C GLN A 16 7.39 2.91 -16.35
N ALA A 17 7.88 2.17 -15.35
CA ALA A 17 7.94 0.71 -15.40
C ALA A 17 6.53 0.08 -15.39
N GLU A 18 5.63 0.59 -14.55
CA GLU A 18 4.22 0.16 -14.49
C GLU A 18 3.51 0.39 -15.82
N GLU A 19 3.68 1.56 -16.44
CA GLU A 19 3.07 1.87 -17.73
C GLU A 19 3.65 1.01 -18.87
N ALA A 20 4.98 0.83 -18.93
CA ALA A 20 5.61 -0.03 -19.93
C ALA A 20 5.15 -1.49 -19.80
N TRP A 21 5.04 -2.00 -18.57
CA TRP A 21 4.56 -3.34 -18.30
C TRP A 21 3.08 -3.50 -18.68
N LEU A 22 2.22 -2.54 -18.30
CA LEU A 22 0.81 -2.55 -18.66
C LEU A 22 0.62 -2.51 -20.18
N GLN A 23 1.40 -1.70 -20.89
CA GLN A 23 1.36 -1.62 -22.35
C GLN A 23 1.69 -2.98 -23.00
N CYS A 24 2.73 -3.67 -22.52
CA CYS A 24 3.06 -5.01 -22.99
C CYS A 24 1.91 -6.01 -22.73
N VAL A 25 1.27 -5.96 -21.56
CA VAL A 25 0.14 -6.82 -21.23
C VAL A 25 -1.06 -6.55 -22.15
N LEU A 26 -1.36 -5.28 -22.42
CA LEU A 26 -2.45 -4.90 -23.33
C LEU A 26 -2.20 -5.42 -24.75
N GLU A 27 -0.96 -5.32 -25.25
CA GLU A 27 -0.56 -5.84 -26.55
C GLU A 27 -0.72 -7.37 -26.64
N ILE A 28 -0.21 -8.10 -25.64
CA ILE A 28 -0.33 -9.57 -25.57
C ILE A 28 -1.80 -10.00 -25.58
N LEU A 29 -2.67 -9.26 -24.89
CA LEU A 29 -4.09 -9.59 -24.76
C LEU A 29 -4.95 -9.05 -25.91
N GLY A 30 -4.38 -8.28 -26.84
CA GLY A 30 -5.13 -7.59 -27.89
C GLY A 30 -6.19 -6.61 -27.32
N ALA A 31 -5.95 -6.08 -26.12
CA ALA A 31 -6.89 -5.29 -25.35
C ALA A 31 -6.66 -3.80 -25.56
N ARG A 32 -7.73 -3.00 -25.41
CA ARG A 32 -7.65 -1.54 -25.34
C ARG A 32 -8.00 -1.05 -23.94
N ARG A 33 -7.19 -0.11 -23.44
CA ARG A 33 -7.38 0.55 -22.15
C ARG A 33 -8.27 1.78 -22.33
N GLU A 34 -9.32 1.86 -21.51
CA GLU A 34 -9.98 3.13 -21.22
C GLU A 34 -9.34 3.74 -19.97
N GLN A 35 -8.79 4.94 -20.10
CA GLN A 35 -8.34 5.72 -18.94
C GLN A 35 -9.50 6.57 -18.43
N LYS A 36 -9.97 6.25 -17.22
CA LYS A 36 -10.93 7.06 -16.48
C LYS A 36 -10.33 7.35 -15.10
N PRO A 37 -10.40 8.60 -14.61
CA PRO A 37 -9.99 8.91 -13.25
C PRO A 37 -10.74 8.03 -12.25
N ILE A 38 -10.00 7.33 -11.39
CA ILE A 38 -10.60 6.53 -10.32
C ILE A 38 -10.75 7.43 -9.10
N VAL A 39 -12.00 7.76 -8.79
CA VAL A 39 -12.35 8.57 -7.61
C VAL A 39 -12.56 7.68 -6.38
N ASP A 40 -13.21 6.54 -6.57
CA ASP A 40 -13.37 5.49 -5.56
C ASP A 40 -12.80 4.17 -6.13
N PRO A 41 -11.78 3.58 -5.49
CA PRO A 41 -11.18 2.33 -5.97
C PRO A 41 -12.11 1.12 -5.81
N THR A 42 -13.10 1.15 -4.90
CA THR A 42 -13.91 -0.04 -4.61
C THR A 42 -14.83 -0.45 -5.78
N PRO A 43 -15.62 0.47 -6.38
CA PRO A 43 -16.38 0.14 -7.59
C PRO A 43 -15.50 -0.25 -8.78
N HIS A 44 -14.29 0.31 -8.86
CA HIS A 44 -13.35 -0.05 -9.92
C HIS A 44 -12.87 -1.50 -9.78
N TRP A 45 -12.42 -1.91 -8.58
CA TRP A 45 -11.95 -3.27 -8.32
C TRP A 45 -13.02 -4.35 -8.54
N LEU A 46 -14.29 -4.00 -8.38
CA LEU A 46 -15.43 -4.91 -8.56
C LEU A 46 -16.11 -4.78 -9.93
N SER A 47 -15.56 -3.94 -10.82
CA SER A 47 -16.11 -3.77 -12.16
C SER A 47 -15.99 -5.09 -12.95
N PRO A 48 -17.06 -5.55 -13.63
CA PRO A 48 -16.97 -6.71 -14.52
C PRO A 48 -16.06 -6.45 -15.74
N ASP A 49 -15.80 -5.18 -16.06
CA ASP A 49 -14.94 -4.76 -17.18
C ASP A 49 -13.49 -4.52 -16.75
N ILE A 50 -13.12 -4.90 -15.53
CA ILE A 50 -11.74 -4.78 -15.05
C ILE A 50 -10.85 -5.79 -15.78
N LEU A 51 -9.82 -5.27 -16.47
CA LEU A 51 -8.79 -6.13 -17.02
C LEU A 51 -7.73 -6.42 -15.97
N LEU A 52 -7.24 -5.36 -15.33
CA LEU A 52 -6.18 -5.43 -14.35
C LEU A 52 -6.25 -4.22 -13.42
N SER A 53 -6.08 -4.42 -12.12
CA SER A 53 -5.93 -3.32 -11.19
C SER A 53 -4.96 -3.66 -10.05
N GLN A 54 -4.49 -2.64 -9.36
CA GLN A 54 -3.68 -2.76 -8.17
C GLN A 54 -4.49 -2.42 -6.92
N THR A 55 -4.31 -3.21 -5.87
CA THR A 55 -4.90 -3.00 -4.56
C THR A 55 -3.89 -3.32 -3.46
N CYS A 56 -4.15 -2.82 -2.25
CA CYS A 56 -3.33 -3.12 -1.09
C CYS A 56 -3.70 -4.53 -0.62
N GLY A 57 -2.75 -5.20 0.05
CA GLY A 57 -3.01 -6.52 0.64
C GLY A 57 -4.21 -6.51 1.60
N TYR A 58 -4.51 -5.39 2.28
CA TYR A 58 -5.60 -5.33 3.24
C TYR A 58 -7.00 -5.36 2.61
N PRO A 59 -7.37 -4.47 1.65
CA PRO A 59 -8.60 -4.64 0.89
C PRO A 59 -8.69 -6.01 0.19
N PHE A 60 -7.57 -6.53 -0.31
CA PHE A 60 -7.52 -7.86 -0.95
C PHE A 60 -8.02 -8.98 -0.02
N ILE A 61 -7.51 -9.04 1.23
CA ILE A 61 -7.88 -10.11 2.17
C ILE A 61 -9.21 -9.87 2.91
N THR A 62 -9.68 -8.61 2.98
CA THR A 62 -10.88 -8.24 3.75
C THR A 62 -12.13 -8.13 2.88
N SER A 63 -12.14 -7.23 1.88
CA SER A 63 -13.37 -6.88 1.13
C SER A 63 -13.43 -7.49 -0.27
N LEU A 64 -12.28 -7.81 -0.88
CA LEU A 64 -12.16 -8.34 -2.25
C LEU A 64 -11.95 -9.85 -2.32
N ARG A 65 -11.74 -10.52 -1.17
CA ARG A 65 -11.49 -11.96 -1.12
C ARG A 65 -12.63 -12.73 -1.78
N GLY A 66 -12.30 -13.56 -2.78
CA GLY A 66 -13.26 -14.34 -3.54
C GLY A 66 -14.04 -13.56 -4.62
N LYS A 67 -13.80 -12.25 -4.76
CA LYS A 67 -14.43 -11.40 -5.79
C LYS A 67 -13.47 -11.05 -6.92
N VAL A 68 -12.17 -11.09 -6.66
CA VAL A 68 -11.10 -10.83 -7.64
C VAL A 68 -10.06 -11.94 -7.58
N ARG A 69 -9.25 -12.05 -8.63
CA ARG A 69 -8.14 -13.01 -8.71
C ARG A 69 -6.81 -12.27 -8.63
N LEU A 70 -5.94 -12.70 -7.71
CA LEU A 70 -4.56 -12.24 -7.65
C LEU A 70 -3.79 -12.79 -8.87
N VAL A 71 -3.16 -11.91 -9.63
CA VAL A 71 -2.32 -12.28 -10.79
C VAL A 71 -0.83 -12.10 -10.53
N GLY A 72 -0.47 -11.30 -9.53
CA GLY A 72 0.91 -11.04 -9.16
C GLY A 72 0.99 -9.97 -8.07
N ARG A 73 2.22 -9.71 -7.61
CA ARG A 73 2.55 -8.60 -6.71
C ARG A 73 3.79 -7.89 -7.28
N PRO A 74 3.86 -6.55 -7.25
CA PRO A 74 5.08 -5.84 -7.58
C PRO A 74 6.22 -6.27 -6.65
N SER A 75 7.42 -6.49 -7.22
CA SER A 75 8.66 -6.65 -6.45
C SER A 75 9.55 -5.45 -6.69
N TYR A 76 9.62 -4.57 -5.69
CA TYR A 76 10.56 -3.46 -5.71
C TYR A 76 11.85 -3.89 -5.02
N GLU A 77 12.99 -3.44 -5.55
CA GLU A 77 14.31 -3.62 -4.95
C GLU A 77 14.81 -2.27 -4.42
N LEU A 78 14.48 -1.99 -3.15
CA LEU A 78 14.76 -0.78 -2.38
C LEU A 78 15.24 -1.16 -0.98
N THR A 79 15.83 -0.22 -0.25
CA THR A 79 16.40 -0.46 1.10
C THR A 79 15.43 -1.14 2.09
N HIS A 80 14.12 -0.90 1.95
CA HIS A 80 13.09 -1.43 2.86
C HIS A 80 12.00 -2.23 2.12
N SER A 81 12.29 -2.64 0.89
CA SER A 81 11.37 -3.42 0.05
C SER A 81 12.20 -4.29 -0.89
N SER A 82 12.07 -5.61 -0.83
CA SER A 82 12.86 -6.54 -1.64
C SER A 82 12.18 -7.89 -1.71
N GLY A 83 12.33 -8.63 -2.82
CA GLY A 83 11.73 -9.97 -2.94
C GLY A 83 10.20 -9.97 -2.79
N GLY A 84 9.56 -8.85 -3.15
CA GLY A 84 8.13 -8.56 -3.01
C GLY A 84 7.64 -8.27 -1.59
N ASP A 85 8.53 -8.31 -0.59
CA ASP A 85 8.22 -7.89 0.76
C ASP A 85 8.47 -6.41 0.91
N HIS A 86 7.72 -5.74 1.79
CA HIS A 86 7.90 -4.34 2.11
C HIS A 86 7.75 -4.13 3.62
N ARG A 87 8.37 -3.07 4.12
CA ARG A 87 8.26 -2.67 5.54
C ARG A 87 7.39 -1.42 5.66
N SER A 88 6.60 -1.34 6.73
CA SER A 88 6.02 -0.08 7.16
C SER A 88 7.09 0.72 7.89
N LEU A 89 7.16 2.02 7.61
CA LEU A 89 8.13 2.93 8.22
C LEU A 89 7.39 3.94 9.09
N LEU A 90 7.89 4.13 10.31
CA LEU A 90 7.49 5.23 11.18
C LEU A 90 8.55 6.32 11.03
N LEU A 91 8.10 7.51 10.62
CA LEU A 91 8.98 8.62 10.32
C LEU A 91 8.71 9.75 11.31
N CYS A 92 9.77 10.36 11.82
CA CYS A 92 9.73 11.61 12.56
C CYS A 92 10.57 12.66 11.84
N ARG A 93 10.56 13.89 12.35
CA ARG A 93 11.44 14.94 11.84
C ARG A 93 12.90 14.57 12.11
N ALA A 94 13.78 14.86 11.15
CA ALA A 94 15.20 14.58 11.27
C ALA A 94 15.87 15.28 12.46
N ASP A 95 15.31 16.40 12.92
CA ASP A 95 15.78 17.20 14.06
C ASP A 95 15.01 16.91 15.37
N SER A 96 14.23 15.82 15.43
CA SER A 96 13.51 15.47 16.65
C SER A 96 14.47 15.09 17.78
N ALA A 97 14.25 15.65 18.96
CA ALA A 97 14.95 15.22 20.18
C ALA A 97 14.48 13.84 20.68
N VAL A 98 13.30 13.38 20.23
CA VAL A 98 12.76 12.07 20.57
C VAL A 98 13.35 11.03 19.61
N THR A 99 13.94 9.97 20.18
CA THR A 99 14.70 8.96 19.43
C THR A 99 14.06 7.57 19.42
N ASP A 100 13.02 7.36 20.22
CA ASP A 100 12.26 6.11 20.30
C ASP A 100 10.74 6.36 20.32
N LEU A 101 9.97 5.28 20.26
CA LEU A 101 8.51 5.39 20.23
C LEU A 101 7.89 5.73 21.60
N VAL A 102 8.57 5.45 22.71
CA VAL A 102 8.09 5.75 24.07
C VAL A 102 8.06 7.27 24.25
N GLY A 103 9.10 7.98 23.82
CA GLY A 103 9.18 9.43 23.91
C GLY A 103 8.13 10.17 23.06
N PHE A 104 7.41 9.48 22.16
CA PHE A 104 6.27 10.04 21.42
C PHE A 104 4.93 9.84 22.14
N GLN A 105 4.91 9.29 23.36
CA GLN A 105 3.68 9.16 24.15
C GLN A 105 3.01 10.51 24.38
N GLY A 106 1.70 10.58 24.15
CA GLY A 106 0.93 11.84 24.20
C GLY A 106 1.07 12.74 22.97
N SER A 107 1.91 12.39 21.99
CA SER A 107 2.04 13.13 20.72
C SER A 107 0.93 12.78 19.72
N HIS A 108 0.87 13.56 18.63
CA HIS A 108 -0.06 13.34 17.53
C HIS A 108 0.68 12.74 16.32
N GLY A 109 0.16 11.64 15.77
CA GLY A 109 0.67 11.00 14.56
C GLY A 109 -0.23 11.23 13.35
N LEU A 110 0.33 11.10 12.15
CA LEU A 110 -0.40 11.09 10.88
C LEU A 110 -0.33 9.69 10.27
N ILE A 111 -1.46 9.23 9.72
CA ILE A 111 -1.57 7.95 9.00
C ILE A 111 -2.03 8.22 7.59
N ASN A 112 -1.63 7.37 6.63
CA ASN A 112 -2.04 7.55 5.24
C ASN A 112 -3.54 7.31 5.02
N ALA A 113 -4.13 6.30 5.66
CA ALA A 113 -5.56 6.04 5.64
C ALA A 113 -5.98 5.12 6.80
N ARG A 114 -7.27 5.14 7.17
CA ARG A 114 -7.83 4.28 8.24
C ARG A 114 -7.96 2.82 7.84
N ASP A 115 -8.08 2.55 6.56
CA ASP A 115 -8.15 1.22 5.93
C ASP A 115 -6.77 0.74 5.42
N SER A 116 -5.68 1.41 5.81
CA SER A 116 -4.32 1.08 5.42
C SER A 116 -3.71 0.01 6.32
N ASN A 117 -3.14 -1.05 5.74
CA ASN A 117 -2.38 -2.01 6.53
C ASN A 117 -1.16 -1.35 7.20
N SER A 118 -0.35 -0.66 6.41
CA SER A 118 0.93 -0.10 6.84
C SER A 118 0.76 1.07 7.80
N GLY A 119 -0.15 1.99 7.50
CA GLY A 119 -0.37 3.20 8.30
C GLY A 119 -1.30 3.02 9.49
N MET A 120 -2.23 2.04 9.48
CA MET A 120 -3.15 1.82 10.59
C MET A 120 -2.86 0.53 11.37
N ASN A 121 -2.93 -0.63 10.72
CA ASN A 121 -2.84 -1.91 11.44
C ASN A 121 -1.44 -2.18 11.99
N LEU A 122 -0.40 -2.05 11.17
CA LEU A 122 0.99 -2.28 11.59
C LEU A 122 1.46 -1.24 12.61
N LEU A 123 1.00 0.02 12.48
CA LEU A 123 1.24 1.05 13.49
C LEU A 123 0.63 0.64 14.84
N ARG A 124 -0.66 0.32 14.89
CA ARG A 124 -1.33 -0.08 16.15
C ARG A 124 -0.70 -1.33 16.76
N HIS A 125 -0.33 -2.30 15.94
CA HIS A 125 0.38 -3.49 16.40
C HIS A 125 1.72 -3.13 17.05
N THR A 126 2.49 -2.22 16.44
CA THR A 126 3.77 -1.73 16.97
C THR A 126 3.57 -1.00 18.31
N LEU A 127 2.59 -0.10 18.38
CA LEU A 127 2.30 0.68 19.60
C LEU A 127 1.77 -0.18 20.75
N ALA A 128 1.04 -1.27 20.46
CA ALA A 128 0.54 -2.17 21.48
C ALA A 128 1.66 -2.86 22.30
N GLY A 129 2.86 -2.98 21.72
CA GLY A 129 4.05 -3.50 22.40
C GLY A 129 4.64 -2.52 23.42
N ILE A 130 4.44 -1.22 23.24
CA ILE A 130 5.08 -0.16 24.04
C ILE A 130 4.43 -0.06 25.43
N ASN A 131 3.09 -0.11 25.48
CA ASN A 131 2.34 -0.09 26.75
C ASN A 131 2.66 -1.29 27.68
N LYS A 132 3.28 -2.36 27.16
CA LYS A 132 3.67 -3.52 27.97
C LYS A 132 5.04 -3.34 28.64
N LEU A 133 5.95 -2.59 28.02
CA LEU A 133 7.28 -2.33 28.56
C LEU A 133 7.21 -1.41 29.80
N GLU A 134 6.36 -0.37 29.78
CA GLU A 134 6.15 0.50 30.95
C GLU A 134 5.60 -0.22 32.20
N ARG A 135 4.95 -1.38 32.03
CA ARG A 135 4.41 -2.19 33.14
C ARG A 135 5.36 -3.28 33.64
N ALA A 136 6.41 -3.60 32.90
CA ALA A 136 7.41 -4.57 33.34
C ALA A 136 8.52 -3.92 34.18
N ASP A 137 8.71 -2.61 34.01
CA ASP A 137 9.70 -1.80 34.72
C ASP A 137 9.10 -0.98 35.90
N ALA A 138 7.84 -1.25 36.28
CA ALA A 138 7.11 -0.63 37.40
C ALA A 138 6.67 -1.68 38.42
#